data_AF-A0A7S3U4D0-F1
#
_entry.id   AF-A0A7S3U4D0-F1
#
_cell.length_a   1.000
_cell.length_b   1.000
_cell.length_c   1.000
_cell.angle_alpha   90.00
_cell.angle_beta   90.00
_cell.angle_gamma   90.00
#
_symmetry.space_group_name_H-M   'P 1'
#
loop_
_entity.id
_entity.type
_entity.pdbx_description
1 polymer ?
#
loop_
_entity_poly.entity_id
_entity_poly.type
_entity_poly.pdbx_seq_one_letter_code
_entity_poly.pdbx_strand_id
1 'polypeptide(L)'
;STFTTSTISTASTVTAITQAATAVEAMTPAPYDCQDMPDDWQELWGQGKTAWCCLYHNIGCAKRTTTQMPWWQSTTSAWWQPSKNKVEEAGVGCNVLCAWEGEEATCGSRMRWVAANVYPDDARGCHYGHTTVTRECPAC
;
A
#
# COMPACT_ATOMS: atom_id res chain seq x y z
N SER A 1 62.71 -10.99 -40.70
CA SER A 1 61.35 -11.44 -40.32
C SER A 1 61.42 -12.95 -40.18
N THR A 2 61.09 -13.64 -39.09
CA THR A 2 60.07 -13.43 -38.04
C THR A 2 60.41 -14.29 -36.80
N PHE A 3 59.72 -13.97 -35.70
CA PHE A 3 59.90 -14.43 -34.33
C PHE A 3 59.43 -15.88 -34.05
N THR A 4 59.93 -16.41 -32.93
CA THR A 4 59.58 -17.66 -32.21
C THR A 4 58.10 -17.78 -31.84
N THR A 5 57.62 -18.99 -31.51
CA THR A 5 56.92 -19.34 -30.23
C THR A 5 56.39 -20.80 -30.23
N SER A 6 56.54 -21.46 -29.08
CA SER A 6 56.10 -22.83 -28.72
C SER A 6 54.62 -22.92 -28.30
N THR A 7 53.97 -24.07 -28.47
CA THR A 7 52.79 -24.53 -27.65
C THR A 7 52.75 -26.07 -27.68
N ILE A 8 53.03 -26.78 -26.57
CA ILE A 8 52.20 -27.23 -25.43
C ILE A 8 51.23 -28.39 -25.75
N SER A 9 51.38 -29.42 -24.92
CA SER A 9 50.69 -30.71 -24.81
C SER A 9 49.37 -30.60 -24.03
N THR A 10 48.30 -31.27 -24.48
CA THR A 10 47.15 -31.79 -23.69
C THR A 10 46.36 -32.75 -24.61
N ALA A 11 46.20 -34.04 -24.31
CA ALA A 11 45.37 -34.71 -23.30
C ALA A 11 43.87 -34.85 -23.70
N SER A 12 43.43 -36.12 -23.71
CA SER A 12 42.09 -36.62 -23.40
C SER A 12 40.95 -36.42 -24.42
N THR A 13 40.53 -37.56 -24.98
CA THR A 13 39.17 -37.92 -25.43
C THR A 13 38.08 -36.87 -25.18
N VAL A 14 37.63 -36.22 -26.26
CA VAL A 14 36.42 -35.41 -26.30
C VAL A 14 35.18 -36.29 -26.10
N THR A 15 34.84 -36.47 -24.83
CA THR A 15 33.51 -36.33 -24.22
C THR A 15 32.31 -36.44 -25.18
N ALA A 16 31.92 -37.67 -25.50
CA ALA A 16 30.53 -37.98 -25.86
C ALA A 16 29.75 -38.26 -24.57
N ILE A 17 29.12 -37.23 -23.99
CA ILE A 17 28.04 -37.37 -23.01
C ILE A 17 27.10 -36.16 -23.12
N THR A 18 25.97 -36.43 -23.76
CA THR A 18 24.61 -36.08 -23.32
C THR A 18 24.52 -34.96 -22.28
N GLN A 19 24.36 -33.72 -22.73
CA GLN A 19 23.88 -32.62 -21.89
C GLN A 19 22.78 -31.85 -22.61
N ALA A 20 21.59 -32.46 -22.65
CA ALA A 20 20.35 -31.71 -22.57
C ALA A 20 20.00 -31.57 -21.07
N ALA A 21 20.80 -30.80 -20.35
CA ALA A 21 20.43 -30.30 -19.04
C ALA A 21 19.79 -28.93 -19.26
N THR A 22 18.56 -28.93 -19.77
CA THR A 22 17.68 -27.79 -19.59
C THR A 22 17.48 -27.68 -18.10
N ALA A 23 18.06 -26.64 -17.49
CA ALA A 23 17.77 -26.26 -16.13
C ALA A 23 16.26 -26.01 -16.06
N VAL A 24 15.51 -27.01 -15.59
CA VAL A 24 14.21 -26.78 -14.99
C VAL A 24 14.52 -26.01 -13.72
N GLU A 25 14.46 -24.68 -13.81
CA GLU A 25 14.28 -23.86 -12.62
C GLU A 25 13.18 -24.53 -11.81
N ALA A 26 13.49 -24.81 -10.56
CA ALA A 26 12.48 -25.25 -9.61
C ALA A 26 11.49 -24.10 -9.47
N MET A 27 10.48 -24.07 -10.34
CA MET A 27 9.29 -23.28 -10.15
C MET A 27 8.62 -23.92 -8.95
N THR A 28 8.85 -23.32 -7.77
CA THR A 28 8.16 -23.71 -6.56
C THR A 28 6.68 -23.82 -6.89
N PRO A 29 6.03 -24.96 -6.60
CA PRO A 29 4.61 -25.09 -6.89
C PRO A 29 3.90 -23.91 -6.25
N ALA A 30 2.91 -23.36 -6.96
CA ALA A 30 2.08 -22.31 -6.44
C ALA A 30 1.60 -22.71 -5.03
N PRO A 31 1.70 -21.82 -4.03
CA PRO A 31 1.34 -22.16 -2.65
C PRO A 31 -0.15 -22.49 -2.49
N TYR A 32 -0.96 -22.16 -3.49
CA TYR A 32 -2.39 -22.37 -3.51
C TYR A 32 -2.86 -22.87 -4.88
N ASP A 33 -3.77 -23.86 -4.86
CA ASP A 33 -4.44 -24.35 -6.06
C ASP A 33 -5.80 -23.65 -6.25
N CYS A 34 -5.95 -22.94 -7.37
CA CYS A 34 -7.14 -22.17 -7.72
C CYS A 34 -8.10 -22.91 -8.67
N GLN A 35 -7.82 -24.17 -9.03
CA GLN A 35 -8.58 -24.91 -10.05
C GLN A 35 -10.02 -25.24 -9.63
N ASP A 36 -10.28 -25.39 -8.33
CA ASP A 36 -11.60 -25.69 -7.77
C ASP A 36 -12.16 -24.49 -7.01
N MET A 37 -13.10 -23.75 -7.61
CA MET A 37 -13.89 -22.72 -6.93
C MET A 37 -15.25 -23.31 -6.53
N PRO A 38 -15.37 -23.95 -5.34
CA PRO A 38 -16.66 -24.47 -4.86
C PRO A 38 -17.65 -23.31 -4.67
N ASP A 39 -18.95 -23.60 -4.67
CA ASP A 39 -19.98 -22.56 -4.51
C ASP A 39 -19.82 -21.79 -3.19
N ASP A 40 -19.41 -22.47 -2.11
CA ASP A 40 -19.15 -21.89 -0.78
C ASP A 40 -17.67 -21.50 -0.57
N TRP A 41 -16.93 -21.18 -1.64
CA TRP A 41 -15.50 -20.86 -1.55
C TRP A 41 -15.19 -19.73 -0.56
N GLN A 42 -16.13 -18.80 -0.31
CA GLN A 42 -15.94 -17.73 0.67
C GLN A 42 -15.79 -18.26 2.11
N GLU A 43 -16.41 -19.40 2.44
CA GLU A 43 -16.35 -20.03 3.76
C GLU A 43 -15.23 -21.07 3.83
N LEU A 44 -14.96 -21.74 2.70
CA LEU A 44 -14.02 -22.85 2.61
C LEU A 44 -12.57 -22.41 2.35
N TRP A 45 -12.37 -21.33 1.58
CA TRP A 45 -11.03 -20.82 1.31
C TRP A 45 -10.59 -19.87 2.43
N GLY A 46 -9.43 -20.16 3.01
CA GLY A 46 -8.77 -19.20 3.91
C GLY A 46 -8.37 -17.92 3.18
N GLN A 47 -8.25 -16.81 3.93
CA GLN A 47 -7.94 -15.48 3.38
C GLN A 47 -6.69 -15.47 2.49
N GLY A 48 -5.66 -16.25 2.83
CA GLY A 48 -4.44 -16.37 2.03
C GLY A 48 -4.65 -16.98 0.65
N LYS A 49 -5.43 -18.07 0.56
CA LYS A 49 -5.79 -18.72 -0.70
C LYS A 49 -6.62 -17.79 -1.58
N THR A 50 -7.62 -17.17 -0.99
CA THR A 50 -8.51 -16.20 -1.65
C THR A 50 -7.75 -15.01 -2.21
N ALA A 51 -6.88 -14.38 -1.42
CA ALA A 51 -6.09 -13.23 -1.86
C ALA A 51 -5.11 -13.61 -2.98
N TRP A 52 -4.44 -14.75 -2.85
CA TRP A 52 -3.48 -15.21 -3.84
C TRP A 52 -4.15 -15.59 -5.17
N CYS A 53 -5.24 -16.36 -5.13
CA CYS A 53 -5.99 -16.73 -6.32
C CYS A 53 -6.66 -15.52 -7.00
N CYS A 54 -7.11 -14.52 -6.23
CA CYS A 54 -7.64 -13.28 -6.81
C CYS A 54 -6.53 -12.48 -7.50
N LEU A 55 -5.35 -12.35 -6.88
CA LEU A 55 -4.24 -11.56 -7.40
C LEU A 55 -3.63 -12.15 -8.68
N TYR A 56 -3.41 -13.46 -8.71
CA TYR A 56 -2.67 -14.11 -9.80
C TYR A 56 -3.57 -14.76 -10.86
N HIS A 57 -4.76 -15.22 -10.47
CA HIS A 57 -5.68 -15.94 -11.35
C HIS A 57 -7.03 -15.24 -11.56
N ASN A 58 -7.31 -14.14 -10.84
CA ASN A 58 -8.62 -13.47 -10.83
C ASN A 58 -9.79 -14.39 -10.45
N ILE A 59 -9.53 -15.42 -9.65
CA ILE A 59 -10.52 -16.38 -9.14
C ILE A 59 -10.75 -16.10 -7.64
N GLY A 60 -12.00 -16.16 -7.19
CA GLY A 60 -12.32 -15.92 -5.77
C GLY A 60 -12.11 -14.48 -5.33
N CYS A 61 -12.10 -13.51 -6.25
CA CYS A 61 -12.15 -12.11 -5.83
C CYS A 61 -13.50 -11.85 -5.16
N ALA A 62 -13.47 -11.41 -3.90
CA ALA A 62 -14.66 -10.91 -3.24
C ALA A 62 -15.23 -9.81 -4.14
N LYS A 63 -16.38 -10.08 -4.75
CA LYS A 63 -17.19 -9.01 -5.34
C LYS A 63 -17.39 -8.04 -4.18
N ARG A 64 -17.18 -6.74 -4.42
CA ARG A 64 -17.69 -5.76 -3.47
C ARG A 64 -19.19 -6.02 -3.43
N THR A 65 -19.63 -6.80 -2.45
CA THR A 65 -21.02 -6.83 -2.03
C THR A 65 -21.20 -5.47 -1.40
N THR A 66 -21.38 -4.46 -2.25
CA THR A 66 -22.38 -3.45 -1.96
C THR A 66 -23.64 -4.27 -1.79
N THR A 67 -23.84 -4.77 -0.57
CA THR A 67 -25.17 -5.00 -0.05
C THR A 67 -25.88 -3.73 -0.48
N GLN A 68 -26.82 -3.86 -1.42
CA GLN A 68 -27.76 -2.80 -1.74
C GLN A 68 -28.61 -2.67 -0.48
N MET A 69 -28.00 -2.03 0.52
CA MET A 69 -28.63 -1.61 1.74
C MET A 69 -29.71 -0.66 1.23
N PRO A 70 -30.98 -0.81 1.64
CA PRO A 70 -31.95 0.24 1.44
C PRO A 70 -31.25 1.53 1.86
N TRP A 71 -31.34 2.55 1.01
CA TRP A 71 -30.65 3.85 1.04
C TRP A 71 -30.95 4.70 2.29
N TRP A 72 -31.29 4.04 3.39
CA TRP A 72 -31.56 4.53 4.73
C TRP A 72 -30.50 4.03 5.74
N GLN A 73 -29.61 3.08 5.39
CA GLN A 73 -28.50 2.68 6.28
C GLN A 73 -27.11 2.71 5.64
N SER A 74 -26.93 3.37 4.49
CA SER A 74 -25.59 3.78 4.02
C SER A 74 -25.33 5.24 4.40
N THR A 75 -25.03 5.48 5.68
CA THR A 75 -24.19 6.61 6.04
C THR A 75 -22.86 6.06 6.56
N THR A 76 -21.92 5.82 5.64
CA THR A 76 -20.56 6.28 5.93
C THR A 76 -20.71 7.76 6.24
N SER A 77 -20.53 8.14 7.51
CA SER A 77 -20.10 9.47 7.93
C SER A 77 -20.54 10.61 7.00
N ALA A 78 -21.79 11.08 7.15
CA ALA A 78 -22.04 12.41 7.68
C ALA A 78 -23.46 12.94 7.38
N TRP A 79 -24.03 13.55 8.42
CA TRP A 79 -25.15 14.50 8.45
C TRP A 79 -26.59 13.96 8.34
N TRP A 80 -27.10 13.34 9.41
CA TRP A 80 -28.03 14.01 10.36
C TRP A 80 -28.38 13.06 11.51
N GLN A 81 -28.04 13.43 12.74
CA GLN A 81 -28.68 12.87 13.94
C GLN A 81 -29.15 14.02 14.84
N PRO A 82 -30.33 13.88 15.47
CA PRO A 82 -30.91 14.89 16.33
C PRO A 82 -30.10 15.00 17.63
N SER A 83 -29.39 16.12 17.75
CA SER A 83 -29.01 16.82 18.98
C SER A 83 -29.07 16.00 20.27
N LYS A 84 -28.05 15.16 20.52
CA LYS A 84 -27.58 14.86 21.88
C LYS A 84 -26.06 14.75 21.92
N ASN A 85 -25.45 15.88 22.29
CA ASN A 85 -24.15 16.01 22.95
C ASN A 85 -23.32 14.72 23.00
N LYS A 86 -22.59 14.43 21.92
CA LYS A 86 -21.49 13.47 21.95
C LYS A 86 -20.24 14.18 21.45
N VAL A 87 -19.45 14.64 22.42
CA VAL A 87 -18.06 15.00 22.22
C VAL A 87 -17.37 13.69 21.84
N GLU A 88 -17.25 13.41 20.55
CA GLU A 88 -16.62 12.17 20.07
C GLU A 88 -15.59 12.51 19.00
N GLU A 89 -14.34 12.46 19.44
CA GLU A 89 -13.09 12.49 18.65
C GLU A 89 -12.89 13.75 17.78
N ALA A 90 -12.50 14.84 18.43
CA ALA A 90 -11.76 15.92 17.75
C ALA A 90 -10.42 15.33 17.28
N GLY A 91 -10.41 14.85 16.04
CA GLY A 91 -9.34 13.99 15.51
C GLY A 91 -7.95 14.63 15.61
N VAL A 92 -6.93 13.77 15.60
CA VAL A 92 -5.53 14.17 15.37
C VAL A 92 -5.27 14.04 13.87
N GLY A 93 -4.92 15.12 13.20
CA GLY A 93 -4.46 15.04 11.81
C GLY A 93 -4.75 16.25 10.92
N CYS A 94 -4.21 16.21 9.71
CA CYS A 94 -4.17 17.34 8.79
C CYS A 94 -5.53 17.91 8.37
N ASN A 95 -6.62 17.13 8.45
CA ASN A 95 -7.95 17.58 7.99
C ASN A 95 -8.85 18.05 9.13
N VAL A 96 -8.35 18.03 10.36
CA VAL A 96 -9.11 18.49 11.53
C VAL A 96 -9.21 20.01 11.47
N LEU A 97 -10.40 20.53 11.74
CA LEU A 97 -10.63 21.97 11.79
C LEU A 97 -10.07 22.53 13.10
N CYS A 98 -9.20 23.51 12.98
CA CYS A 98 -8.86 24.38 14.09
C CYS A 98 -9.56 25.72 13.92
N ALA A 99 -10.30 26.13 14.95
CA ALA A 99 -10.84 27.48 15.09
C ALA A 99 -9.89 28.31 15.98
N TRP A 100 -9.13 29.22 15.38
CA TRP A 100 -8.26 30.15 16.12
C TRP A 100 -8.65 31.59 15.77
N GLU A 101 -8.89 32.43 16.79
CA GLU A 101 -9.32 33.83 16.65
C GLU A 101 -10.56 34.06 15.76
N GLY A 102 -11.46 33.07 15.69
CA GLY A 102 -12.72 33.18 14.94
C GLY A 102 -12.62 32.80 13.46
N GLU A 103 -11.46 32.35 12.98
CA GLU A 103 -11.28 31.78 11.64
C GLU A 103 -11.08 30.26 11.75
N GLU A 104 -11.85 29.50 10.96
CA GLU A 104 -11.77 28.03 10.91
C GLU A 104 -10.93 27.59 9.70
N ALA A 105 -9.80 26.91 9.97
CA ALA A 105 -8.97 26.34 8.93
C ALA A 105 -8.57 24.91 9.29
N THR A 106 -8.37 24.05 8.28
CA THR A 106 -7.81 22.73 8.54
C THR A 106 -6.36 22.85 9.04
N CYS A 107 -5.97 21.96 9.96
CA CYS A 107 -4.59 21.84 10.45
C CYS A 107 -3.57 21.86 9.30
N GLY A 108 -3.84 21.13 8.22
CA GLY A 108 -3.00 21.02 7.05
C GLY A 108 -2.92 22.32 6.24
N SER A 109 -4.02 23.05 6.09
CA SER A 109 -4.00 24.38 5.46
C SER A 109 -3.18 25.37 6.28
N ARG A 110 -3.33 25.35 7.60
CA ARG A 110 -2.59 26.25 8.50
C ARG A 110 -1.10 25.93 8.53
N MET A 111 -0.74 24.64 8.60
CA MET A 111 0.67 24.19 8.52
C MET A 111 1.33 24.59 7.20
N ARG A 112 0.64 24.42 6.07
CA ARG A 112 1.16 24.85 4.76
C ARG A 112 1.31 26.36 4.67
N TRP A 113 0.35 27.11 5.20
CA TRP A 113 0.46 28.56 5.23
C TRP A 113 1.66 29.01 6.07
N VAL A 114 1.86 28.44 7.27
CA VAL A 114 3.01 28.76 8.13
C VAL A 114 4.32 28.40 7.43
N ALA A 115 4.41 27.22 6.82
CA ALA A 115 5.58 26.83 6.05
C ALA A 115 5.89 27.82 4.91
N ALA A 116 4.87 28.24 4.16
CA ALA A 116 5.06 29.11 3.00
C ALA A 116 5.25 30.60 3.33
N ASN A 117 4.70 31.09 4.46
CA ASN A 117 4.68 32.53 4.78
C ASN A 117 5.61 32.90 5.94
N VAL A 118 5.83 31.98 6.88
CA VAL A 118 6.70 32.20 8.05
C VAL A 118 8.08 31.58 7.82
N TYR A 119 8.16 30.46 7.10
CA TYR A 119 9.41 29.73 6.82
C TYR A 119 9.66 29.46 5.33
N PRO A 120 9.53 30.47 4.43
CA PRO A 120 9.54 30.25 2.97
C PRO A 120 10.82 29.60 2.44
N ASP A 121 11.97 29.86 3.07
CA ASP A 121 13.29 29.39 2.62
C ASP A 121 13.87 28.28 3.53
N ASP A 122 13.10 27.77 4.50
CA ASP A 122 13.55 26.66 5.36
C ASP A 122 12.93 25.34 4.87
N ALA A 123 13.78 24.38 4.52
CA ALA A 123 13.36 23.03 4.11
C ALA A 123 12.56 22.30 5.20
N ARG A 124 12.66 22.72 6.46
CA ARG A 124 11.88 22.24 7.60
C ARG A 124 10.68 23.13 7.92
N GLY A 125 10.30 24.04 7.04
CA GLY A 125 9.16 24.94 7.23
C GLY A 125 7.86 24.20 7.57
N CYS A 126 7.64 23.01 7.00
CA CYS A 126 6.52 22.14 7.38
C CYS A 126 6.63 21.60 8.82
N HIS A 127 7.82 21.21 9.28
CA HIS A 127 8.04 20.71 10.64
C HIS A 127 7.85 21.81 11.69
N TYR A 128 8.37 23.01 11.41
CA TYR A 128 8.12 24.17 12.26
C TYR A 128 6.66 24.62 12.18
N GLY A 129 6.05 24.56 11.00
CA GLY A 129 4.62 24.81 10.81
C GLY A 129 3.75 23.89 11.67
N HIS A 130 4.04 22.59 11.68
CA HIS A 130 3.38 21.64 12.58
C HIS A 130 3.56 22.03 14.05
N THR A 131 4.80 22.26 14.49
CA THR A 131 5.10 22.61 15.89
C THR A 131 4.39 23.90 16.34
N THR A 132 4.33 24.91 15.48
CA THR A 132 3.63 26.17 15.75
C THR A 132 2.13 25.97 15.82
N VAL A 133 1.54 25.23 14.87
CA VAL A 133 0.10 25.01 14.81
C VAL A 133 -0.39 24.15 15.97
N THR A 134 0.34 23.11 16.40
CA THR A 134 -0.04 22.25 17.55
C THR A 134 -0.09 23.01 18.88
N ARG A 135 0.66 24.10 19.04
CA ARG A 135 0.60 24.92 20.26
C ARG A 135 -0.70 25.71 20.38
N GLU A 136 -1.26 26.10 19.24
CA GLU A 136 -2.49 26.88 19.15
C GLU A 136 -3.70 25.96 18.99
N CYS A 137 -3.49 24.78 18.41
CA CYS A 137 -4.49 23.81 18.04
C CYS A 137 -4.02 22.39 18.40
N PRO A 138 -4.22 21.89 19.64
CA PRO A 138 -3.70 20.58 20.06
C PRO A 138 -4.25 19.36 19.31
N ALA A 139 -5.33 19.54 18.53
CA ALA A 139 -5.90 18.53 17.64
C ALA A 139 -5.14 18.44 16.29
N CYS A 140 -4.21 19.36 16.06
CA CYS A 140 -3.17 19.30 15.04
C CYS A 140 -1.89 18.75 15.68
#